data_AF-A0A6A9SX91-F1
#
_entry.id   AF-A0A6A9SX91-F1
#
_cell.length_a   1.000
_cell.length_b   1.000
_cell.length_c   1.000
_cell.angle_alpha   90.00
_cell.angle_beta   90.00
_cell.angle_gamma   90.00
#
_symmetry.space_group_name_H-M   'P 1'
#
loop_
_entity.id
_entity.type
_entity.pdbx_description
1 polymer ?
#
loop_
_entity_poly.entity_id
_entity_poly.type
_entity_poly.pdbx_seq_one_letter_code
_entity_poly.pdbx_strand_id
1 'polypeptide(L)'
;MSVRRLLRGDIDRELLVSVARDVAARYGDGPGEMSVLDADNWLSTPLVVDDRFFVKVISRQHSAVHALLTTGRNLGVYSSGSAGFFKHFETPLAMAEHEFDATGRMRELGLNVPKPLSAFEHEGHGVLVMEYLPEFETLDAVPAGTVAAHA
;
A
#
# COMPACT_ATOMS: atom_id res chain seq x y z
N MET A 1 -1.37 25.23 -8.30
CA MET A 1 -1.56 23.98 -7.54
C MET A 1 -1.77 22.86 -8.54
N SER A 2 -0.89 21.85 -8.59
CA SER A 2 -1.03 20.74 -9.55
C SER A 2 -2.12 19.77 -9.10
N VAL A 3 -2.96 19.28 -10.02
CA VAL A 3 -3.97 18.23 -9.77
C VAL A 3 -3.37 17.04 -9.02
N ARG A 4 -2.08 16.75 -9.24
CA ARG A 4 -1.32 15.71 -8.52
C ARG A 4 -1.25 15.94 -7.00
N ARG A 5 -1.11 17.19 -6.54
CA ARG A 5 -1.02 17.53 -5.10
C ARG A 5 -2.37 17.43 -4.41
N LEU A 6 -3.47 17.63 -5.16
CA LEU A 6 -4.82 17.52 -4.62
C LEU A 6 -5.25 16.05 -4.47
N LEU A 7 -4.68 15.12 -5.24
CA LEU A 7 -5.04 13.69 -5.23
C LEU A 7 -4.18 12.84 -4.28
N ARG A 8 -2.98 13.33 -3.91
CA ARG A 8 -2.12 12.75 -2.87
C ARG A 8 -2.82 13.03 -1.54
N GLY A 9 -3.53 12.05 -0.99
CA GLY A 9 -4.24 12.23 0.28
C GLY A 9 -3.25 12.67 1.35
N ASP A 10 -3.53 13.78 2.01
CA ASP A 10 -2.70 14.30 3.08
C ASP A 10 -3.26 13.77 4.40
N ILE A 11 -2.49 12.89 5.05
CA ILE A 11 -2.86 12.30 6.34
C ILE A 11 -2.11 13.09 7.41
N ASP A 12 -2.86 13.58 8.40
CA ASP A 12 -2.28 14.37 9.49
C ASP A 12 -1.17 13.60 10.22
N ARG A 13 -0.09 14.30 10.57
CA ARG A 13 1.08 13.70 11.19
C ARG A 13 0.77 13.10 12.56
N GLU A 14 -0.12 13.72 13.35
CA GLU A 14 -0.52 13.20 14.66
C GLU A 14 -1.22 11.84 14.52
N LEU A 15 -2.07 11.72 13.49
CA LEU A 15 -2.72 10.45 13.15
C LEU A 15 -1.69 9.39 12.73
N LEU A 16 -0.69 9.74 11.90
CA LEU A 16 0.38 8.81 11.54
C LEU A 16 1.17 8.33 12.76
N VAL A 17 1.47 9.23 13.71
CA VAL A 17 2.11 8.88 14.99
C VAL A 17 1.21 7.94 15.80
N SER A 18 -0.09 8.19 15.83
CA SER A 18 -1.06 7.31 16.52
C SER A 18 -1.07 5.91 15.92
N VAL A 19 -1.10 5.81 14.58
CA VAL A 19 -1.00 4.53 13.86
C VAL A 19 0.31 3.81 14.19
N ALA A 20 1.44 4.52 14.17
CA ALA A 20 2.75 3.93 14.49
C ALA A 20 2.79 3.34 15.91
N ARG A 21 2.19 4.03 16.89
CA ARG A 21 2.06 3.53 18.26
C ARG A 21 1.15 2.31 18.37
N ASP A 22 0.02 2.30 17.67
CA ASP A 22 -0.88 1.13 17.63
C ASP A 22 -0.17 -0.09 17.01
N VAL A 23 0.58 0.12 15.93
CA VAL A 23 1.41 -0.94 15.32
C VAL A 23 2.48 -1.45 16.30
N ALA A 24 3.22 -0.56 16.96
CA ALA A 24 4.25 -0.94 17.92
C ALA A 24 3.67 -1.74 19.10
N ALA A 25 2.53 -1.30 19.65
CA ALA A 25 1.83 -2.00 20.73
C ALA A 25 1.41 -3.41 20.32
N ARG A 26 0.93 -3.60 19.08
CA ARG A 26 0.51 -4.91 18.56
C ARG A 26 1.64 -5.92 18.40
N TYR A 27 2.86 -5.44 18.12
CA TYR A 27 3.98 -6.30 17.71
C TYR A 27 5.20 -6.25 18.65
N GLY A 28 5.01 -5.78 19.89
CA GLY A 28 5.98 -5.93 20.98
C GLY A 28 6.35 -4.66 21.74
N ASP A 29 5.42 -3.71 21.89
CA ASP A 29 5.57 -2.48 22.68
C ASP A 29 6.86 -1.69 22.37
N GLY A 30 7.20 -1.61 21.07
CA GLY A 30 8.30 -0.77 20.59
C GLY A 30 8.03 0.73 20.80
N PRO A 31 9.04 1.59 20.57
CA PRO A 31 8.89 3.02 20.78
C PRO A 31 7.88 3.69 19.82
N GLY A 32 7.50 3.01 18.72
CA GLY A 32 6.60 3.56 17.70
C GLY A 32 7.27 4.68 16.91
N GLU A 33 8.58 4.60 16.74
CA GLU A 33 9.33 5.54 15.90
C GLU A 33 8.94 5.31 14.45
N MET A 34 8.61 6.39 13.74
CA MET A 34 8.15 6.31 12.37
C MET A 34 8.96 7.17 11.41
N SER A 35 9.17 6.63 10.22
CA SER A 35 9.72 7.33 9.06
C SER A 35 8.72 7.26 7.92
N VAL A 36 8.19 8.41 7.51
CA VAL A 36 7.33 8.47 6.31
C VAL A 36 8.20 8.35 5.08
N LEU A 37 7.86 7.43 4.18
CA LEU A 37 8.61 7.24 2.95
C LEU A 37 8.13 8.26 1.92
N ASP A 38 9.08 9.02 1.35
CA ASP A 38 8.77 9.89 0.21
C ASP A 38 8.66 9.06 -1.06
N ALA A 39 7.48 8.48 -1.24
CA ALA A 39 7.08 7.80 -2.45
C ALA A 39 6.01 8.62 -3.16
N ASP A 40 6.03 8.63 -4.50
CA ASP A 40 4.92 9.12 -5.34
C ASP A 40 3.72 8.15 -5.29
N ASN A 41 3.26 7.82 -4.08
CA ASN A 41 2.18 6.89 -3.81
C ASN A 41 0.85 7.65 -3.74
N TRP A 42 -0.08 7.28 -4.62
CA TRP A 42 -1.39 7.93 -4.75
C TRP A 42 -2.49 7.20 -3.97
N LEU A 43 -2.20 6.00 -3.46
CA LEU A 43 -3.18 5.05 -2.95
C LEU A 43 -2.99 4.75 -1.45
N SER A 44 -1.95 5.29 -0.84
CA SER A 44 -1.66 5.17 0.59
C SER A 44 -0.54 6.14 0.99
N THR A 45 -0.42 6.41 2.27
CA THR A 45 0.76 7.02 2.89
C THR A 45 1.63 5.90 3.46
N PRO A 46 2.78 5.57 2.84
CA PRO A 46 3.68 4.55 3.36
C PRO A 46 4.61 5.11 4.44
N LEU A 47 4.80 4.33 5.51
CA LEU A 47 5.80 4.61 6.54
C LEU A 47 6.47 3.32 7.01
N VAL A 48 7.63 3.48 7.64
CA VAL A 48 8.34 2.43 8.36
C VAL A 48 8.17 2.68 9.85
N VAL A 49 7.85 1.65 10.63
CA VAL A 49 7.75 1.70 12.10
C VAL A 49 8.85 0.84 12.71
N ASP A 50 9.60 1.43 13.64
CA ASP A 50 10.69 0.82 14.41
C ASP A 50 11.71 0.06 13.55
N ASP A 51 11.95 0.49 12.30
CA ASP A 51 12.78 -0.19 11.29
C ASP A 51 12.45 -1.68 11.07
N ARG A 52 11.21 -2.07 11.38
CA ARG A 52 10.77 -3.47 11.40
C ARG A 52 9.52 -3.71 10.57
N PHE A 53 8.64 -2.72 10.51
CA PHE A 53 7.34 -2.85 9.87
C PHE A 53 7.18 -1.84 8.77
N PHE A 54 6.79 -2.30 7.59
CA PHE A 54 6.31 -1.44 6.53
C PHE A 54 4.80 -1.29 6.67
N VAL A 55 4.33 -0.06 6.79
CA VAL A 55 2.93 0.24 7.08
C VAL A 55 2.36 1.14 5.99
N LYS A 56 1.20 0.77 5.44
CA LYS A 56 0.43 1.62 4.53
C LYS A 56 -0.80 2.14 5.25
N VAL A 57 -0.96 3.47 5.26
CA VAL A 57 -2.17 4.13 5.79
C VAL A 57 -3.03 4.61 4.64
N ILE A 58 -4.28 4.16 4.61
CA ILE A 58 -5.24 4.38 3.54
C ILE A 58 -6.34 5.29 4.09
N SER A 59 -6.57 6.42 3.44
CA SER A 59 -7.65 7.34 3.76
C SER A 59 -8.83 7.11 2.81
N ARG A 60 -9.99 7.71 3.12
CA ARG A 60 -11.14 7.69 2.20
C ARG A 60 -10.81 8.29 0.83
N GLN A 61 -9.94 9.31 0.81
CA GLN A 61 -9.50 9.92 -0.43
C GLN A 61 -8.69 8.94 -1.29
N HIS A 62 -7.79 8.17 -0.68
CA HIS A 62 -7.04 7.13 -1.37
C HIS A 62 -7.97 6.08 -2.01
N SER A 63 -8.97 5.60 -1.26
CA SER A 63 -9.97 4.66 -1.78
C SER A 63 -10.81 5.25 -2.92
N ALA A 64 -11.15 6.55 -2.86
CA ALA A 64 -11.86 7.23 -3.92
C ALA A 64 -11.03 7.40 -5.20
N VAL A 65 -9.74 7.73 -5.07
CA VAL A 65 -8.80 7.76 -6.22
C VAL A 65 -8.67 6.37 -6.83
N HIS A 66 -8.54 5.32 -6.01
CA HIS A 66 -8.53 3.95 -6.48
C HIS A 66 -9.80 3.60 -7.26
N ALA A 67 -10.97 3.95 -6.73
CA ALA A 67 -12.25 3.74 -7.39
C ALA A 67 -12.35 4.45 -8.75
N LEU A 68 -11.88 5.69 -8.83
CA LEU A 68 -11.86 6.45 -10.07
C LEU A 68 -10.94 5.81 -11.12
N LEU A 69 -9.71 5.45 -10.75
CA LEU A 69 -8.74 4.81 -11.65
C LEU A 69 -9.25 3.44 -12.13
N THR A 70 -9.80 2.66 -11.21
CA THR A 70 -10.42 1.36 -11.48
C THR A 70 -11.58 1.50 -12.46
N THR A 71 -12.48 2.46 -12.22
CA THR A 71 -13.65 2.71 -13.08
C THR A 71 -13.23 3.18 -14.47
N GLY A 72 -12.32 4.15 -14.55
CA GLY A 72 -11.80 4.65 -15.83
C GLY A 72 -11.13 3.56 -16.66
N ARG A 73 -10.32 2.69 -16.03
CA ARG A 73 -9.68 1.57 -16.72
C ARG A 73 -10.67 0.48 -17.11
N ASN A 74 -11.65 0.15 -16.27
CA ASN A 74 -12.69 -0.83 -16.61
C ASN A 74 -13.58 -0.34 -17.75
N LEU A 75 -13.86 0.96 -17.84
CA LEU A 75 -14.56 1.55 -19.00
C LEU A 75 -13.73 1.44 -20.29
N GLY A 76 -12.41 1.65 -20.23
CA GLY A 76 -11.51 1.43 -21.37
C GLY A 76 -11.36 -0.05 -21.78
N VAL A 77 -11.45 -0.98 -20.82
CA VAL A 77 -11.40 -2.43 -21.08
C VAL A 77 -12.74 -2.96 -21.61
N TYR A 78 -13.88 -2.37 -21.22
CA TYR A 78 -15.20 -2.69 -21.78
C TYR A 78 -15.25 -2.44 -23.30
N SER A 79 -14.52 -1.44 -23.80
CA SER A 79 -14.35 -1.23 -25.25
C SER A 79 -13.41 -2.25 -25.94
N SER A 80 -12.66 -3.08 -25.20
CA SER A 80 -11.65 -4.01 -25.74
C SER A 80 -11.89 -5.50 -25.42
N GLY A 81 -13.04 -5.86 -24.82
CA GLY A 81 -13.50 -7.26 -24.72
C GLY A 81 -12.77 -8.19 -23.75
N SER A 82 -11.99 -7.67 -22.79
CA SER A 82 -11.30 -8.49 -21.77
C SER A 82 -11.98 -8.42 -20.40
N ALA A 83 -11.80 -9.44 -19.54
CA ALA A 83 -12.36 -9.44 -18.18
C ALA A 83 -11.75 -8.30 -17.32
N GLY A 84 -12.58 -7.60 -16.55
CA GLY A 84 -12.14 -6.52 -15.67
C GLY A 84 -11.31 -7.04 -14.50
N PHE A 85 -10.13 -6.45 -14.27
CA PHE A 85 -9.19 -6.90 -13.21
C PHE A 85 -9.28 -6.11 -11.89
N PHE A 86 -9.89 -4.91 -11.88
CA PHE A 86 -9.81 -4.02 -10.72
C PHE A 86 -11.17 -3.93 -9.98
N LYS A 87 -11.12 -4.13 -8.66
CA LYS A 87 -12.27 -4.15 -7.74
C LYS A 87 -12.48 -2.77 -7.11
N HIS A 88 -13.73 -2.31 -7.00
CA HIS A 88 -14.09 -1.13 -6.22
C HIS A 88 -14.08 -1.46 -4.72
N PHE A 89 -13.54 -0.58 -3.88
CA PHE A 89 -13.57 -0.72 -2.43
C PHE A 89 -14.39 0.42 -1.84
N GLU A 90 -15.39 0.07 -1.03
CA GLU A 90 -16.30 1.03 -0.40
C GLU A 90 -15.65 1.74 0.80
N THR A 91 -14.63 1.11 1.42
CA THR A 91 -13.96 1.64 2.61
C THR A 91 -12.43 1.50 2.54
N PRO A 92 -11.68 2.36 3.26
CA PRO A 92 -10.23 2.21 3.41
C PRO A 92 -9.82 0.85 3.99
N LEU A 93 -10.58 0.33 4.96
CA LEU A 93 -10.35 -1.00 5.53
C LEU A 93 -10.47 -2.10 4.46
N ALA A 94 -11.55 -2.09 3.66
CA ALA A 94 -11.75 -3.09 2.63
C ALA A 94 -10.61 -3.10 1.59
N MET A 95 -10.00 -1.94 1.35
CA MET A 95 -8.81 -1.84 0.49
C MET A 95 -7.57 -2.45 1.16
N ALA A 96 -7.34 -2.19 2.45
CA ALA A 96 -6.25 -2.78 3.23
C ALA A 96 -6.37 -4.31 3.33
N GLU A 97 -7.58 -4.82 3.63
CA GLU A 97 -7.87 -6.26 3.70
C GLU A 97 -7.67 -6.95 2.35
N HIS A 98 -8.10 -6.30 1.27
CA HIS A 98 -7.88 -6.86 -0.06
C HIS A 98 -6.39 -6.97 -0.39
N GLU A 99 -5.60 -5.95 -0.05
CA GLU A 99 -4.16 -5.97 -0.29
C GLU A 99 -3.46 -7.02 0.60
N PHE A 100 -3.90 -7.18 1.84
CA PHE A 100 -3.46 -8.26 2.73
C PHE A 100 -3.70 -9.64 2.09
N ASP A 101 -4.93 -9.91 1.64
CA ASP A 101 -5.30 -11.18 0.99
C ASP A 101 -4.53 -11.40 -0.31
N ALA A 102 -4.41 -10.37 -1.15
CA ALA A 102 -3.71 -10.46 -2.43
C ALA A 102 -2.23 -10.80 -2.22
N THR A 103 -1.57 -10.12 -1.29
CA THR A 103 -0.15 -10.36 -0.96
C THR A 103 0.04 -11.75 -0.33
N GLY A 104 -0.91 -12.20 0.50
CA GLY A 104 -0.92 -13.56 1.05
C GLY A 104 -0.96 -14.62 -0.05
N ARG A 105 -1.88 -14.48 -1.02
CA ARG A 105 -1.97 -15.39 -2.18
C ARG A 105 -0.71 -15.36 -3.05
N MET A 106 -0.15 -14.19 -3.31
CA MET A 106 1.11 -14.06 -4.04
C MET A 106 2.21 -14.88 -3.36
N ARG A 107 2.29 -14.81 -2.03
CA ARG A 107 3.27 -15.58 -1.26
C ARG A 107 3.02 -17.08 -1.28
N GLU A 108 1.77 -17.51 -1.19
CA GLU A 108 1.38 -18.93 -1.33
C GLU A 108 1.78 -19.51 -2.69
N LEU A 109 1.77 -18.67 -3.74
CA LEU A 109 2.23 -19.00 -5.08
C LEU A 109 3.77 -18.96 -5.23
N GLY A 110 4.50 -18.69 -4.15
CA GLY A 110 5.95 -18.63 -4.14
C GLY A 110 6.55 -17.33 -4.70
N LEU A 111 5.74 -16.28 -4.90
CA LEU A 111 6.26 -14.99 -5.30
C LEU A 111 7.05 -14.35 -4.16
N ASN A 112 8.17 -13.71 -4.51
CA ASN A 112 9.02 -12.99 -3.56
C ASN A 112 8.39 -11.64 -3.20
N VAL A 113 7.37 -11.67 -2.34
CA VAL A 113 6.68 -10.49 -1.83
C VAL A 113 6.82 -10.39 -0.31
N PRO A 114 6.79 -9.16 0.25
CA PRO A 114 6.76 -8.97 1.70
C PRO A 114 5.63 -9.76 2.35
N LYS A 115 5.91 -10.38 3.48
CA LYS A 115 4.95 -11.07 4.33
C LYS A 115 3.92 -10.06 4.87
N PRO A 116 2.62 -10.23 4.56
CA PRO A 116 1.58 -9.44 5.19
C PRO A 116 1.37 -9.93 6.64
N LEU A 117 1.22 -8.99 7.58
CA LEU A 117 1.10 -9.27 9.01
C LEU A 117 -0.31 -9.02 9.54
N SER A 118 -0.94 -7.90 9.17
CA SER A 118 -2.35 -7.63 9.47
C SER A 118 -2.91 -6.52 8.59
N ALA A 119 -4.25 -6.48 8.49
CA ALA A 119 -5.01 -5.33 8.03
C ALA A 119 -6.06 -4.97 9.09
N PHE A 120 -6.24 -3.69 9.38
CA PHE A 120 -7.19 -3.22 10.38
C PHE A 120 -7.58 -1.76 10.16
N GLU A 121 -8.58 -1.28 10.89
CA GLU A 121 -8.99 0.13 10.89
C GLU A 121 -8.40 0.87 12.10
N HIS A 122 -7.93 2.10 11.87
CA HIS A 122 -7.52 3.04 12.91
C HIS A 122 -8.13 4.41 12.60
N GLU A 123 -9.05 4.87 13.46
CA GLU A 123 -9.74 6.17 13.30
C GLU A 123 -10.30 6.42 11.88
N GLY A 124 -10.97 5.43 11.30
CA GLY A 124 -11.55 5.50 9.95
C GLY A 124 -10.55 5.38 8.79
N HIS A 125 -9.29 5.06 9.08
CA HIS A 125 -8.24 4.79 8.10
C HIS A 125 -7.96 3.30 8.03
N GLY A 126 -7.72 2.78 6.83
CA GLY A 126 -7.25 1.41 6.63
C GLY A 126 -5.75 1.35 6.88
N VAL A 127 -5.31 0.38 7.66
CA VAL A 127 -3.90 0.17 7.97
C VAL A 127 -3.52 -1.23 7.52
N LEU A 128 -2.52 -1.34 6.66
CA LEU A 128 -1.88 -2.60 6.27
C LEU A 128 -0.47 -2.63 6.84
N VAL A 129 -0.14 -3.70 7.56
CA VAL A 129 1.20 -3.94 8.12
C VAL A 129 1.84 -5.12 7.41
N MET A 130 3.08 -4.93 6.96
CA MET A 130 3.90 -5.95 6.28
C MET A 130 5.30 -5.98 6.88
N GLU A 131 6.05 -7.05 6.60
CA GLU A 131 7.49 -7.07 6.89
C GLU A 131 8.19 -5.91 6.16
N TYR A 132 9.11 -5.24 6.85
CA TYR A 132 9.99 -4.27 6.23
C TYR A 132 11.21 -4.97 5.62
N LEU A 133 11.51 -4.65 4.36
CA LEU A 133 12.70 -5.11 3.66
C LEU A 133 13.69 -3.95 3.57
N PRO A 134 14.69 -3.86 4.47
CA PRO A 134 15.63 -2.73 4.49
C PRO A 134 16.61 -2.77 3.31
N GLU A 135 16.84 -3.94 2.73
CA GLU A 135 17.76 -4.17 1.63
C GLU A 135 17.01 -4.77 0.44
N PHE A 136 16.98 -4.05 -0.67
CA PHE A 136 16.42 -4.52 -1.93
C PHE A 136 17.12 -3.85 -3.12
N GLU A 137 17.09 -4.51 -4.28
CA GLU A 137 17.54 -3.93 -5.54
C GLU A 137 16.33 -3.48 -6.37
N THR A 138 16.37 -2.24 -6.86
CA THR A 138 15.35 -1.74 -7.79
C THR A 138 15.65 -2.23 -9.20
N LEU A 139 14.62 -2.30 -10.06
CA LEU A 139 14.80 -2.62 -11.48
C LEU A 139 15.84 -1.73 -12.17
N ASP A 140 15.91 -0.44 -11.79
CA ASP A 140 16.88 0.51 -12.35
C ASP A 140 18.34 0.23 -11.94
N ALA A 141 18.54 -0.46 -10.82
CA ALA A 141 19.86 -0.88 -10.35
C ALA A 141 20.32 -2.20 -10.98
N VAL A 142 19.40 -2.97 -11.57
CA VAL A 142 19.69 -4.26 -12.18
C VAL A 142 20.11 -4.06 -13.65
N PRO A 143 21.20 -4.72 -14.12
CA PRO A 143 21.59 -4.66 -15.53
C PRO A 143 20.46 -5.11 -16.46
N ALA A 144 20.23 -4.36 -17.55
CA ALA A 144 19.16 -4.65 -18.51
C ALA A 144 19.21 -6.09 -19.09
N GLY A 145 20.41 -6.66 -19.25
CA GLY A 145 20.57 -8.04 -19.70
C GLY A 145 20.01 -9.09 -18.72
N THR A 146 20.09 -8.81 -17.42
CA THR A 146 19.48 -9.65 -16.37
C THR A 146 17.96 -9.56 -16.43
N VAL A 147 17.41 -8.35 -16.57
CA VAL A 147 15.95 -8.14 -16.69
C VAL A 147 15.41 -8.88 -17.92
N ALA A 148 16.07 -8.77 -19.07
CA ALA A 148 15.65 -9.40 -20.32
C ALA A 148 15.64 -10.94 -20.26
N ALA A 149 16.46 -11.56 -19.40
CA ALA A 149 16.49 -13.01 -19.23
C ALA A 149 15.28 -13.54 -18.43
N HIS A 150 14.52 -12.66 -17.77
CA HIS A 150 13.38 -12.99 -16.90
C HIS A 150 12.05 -12.40 -17.38
N ALA A 151 12.01 -11.72 -18.54
CA ALA A 151 10.82 -11.15 -19.17
C ALA A 151 10.23 -12.09 -20.23
#